data_AF-A0A932B4M9-F1
#
_entry.id   AF-A0A932B4M9-F1
#
_cell.length_a   1.000
_cell.length_b   1.000
_cell.length_c   1.000
_cell.angle_alpha   90.00
_cell.angle_beta   90.00
_cell.angle_gamma   90.00
#
_symmetry.space_group_name_H-M   'P 1'
#
loop_
_entity.id
_entity.type
_entity.pdbx_description
1 polymer ?
#
loop_
_entity_poly.entity_id
_entity_poly.type
_entity_poly.pdbx_seq_one_letter_code
_entity_poly.pdbx_strand_id
1 'polypeptide(L)'
;MVRNGADKQRTQTIVDGLRSGNNWATSGQLIDRLAFVVCSGLTTAQVQGLVEAAALNNTAIDAANCANMGEKLVVSPGATVVVGIAARDPSGTNRSPYSFPNPSLAQIGVTQPMNAPVLDHVDIVGGNVTGLVDPSSPNYSGAWPINENWLNQDPNSPNFGKVAGLSVVPTAAKNPSAAKLTSFSNATWVTSTSDAQLKLMTYTLQAAQSRYVRLRGTNMPASVPYETDADGNPLTDLFTNTGNTTLLRIPCLTVGTNVPPVGSRSQYTQASVDVKPIDGCPSHLPIATSGAAFAGGPVSTNPIAGKKAVAYDVAAWADLWFYSNPVYIQVTGSVAVQGVDSAVYATAKPATQVARKARPAGQYKLATVASLSN
;
A
#
# COMPACT_ATOMS: atom_id res chain seq x y z
N MET A 1 -1.31 -13.80 -4.43
CA MET A 1 -1.71 -15.16 -3.97
C MET A 1 -1.66 -16.12 -5.15
N VAL A 2 -1.08 -17.32 -4.99
CA VAL A 2 -1.08 -18.34 -6.05
C VAL A 2 -2.46 -18.97 -6.15
N ARG A 3 -3.05 -19.02 -7.35
CA ARG A 3 -4.30 -19.76 -7.58
C ARG A 3 -4.02 -21.26 -7.35
N ASN A 4 -4.73 -21.90 -6.42
CA ASN A 4 -4.75 -23.37 -6.20
C ASN A 4 -3.55 -24.03 -5.46
N GLY A 5 -2.89 -23.35 -4.51
CA GLY A 5 -1.84 -23.97 -3.68
C GLY A 5 -2.37 -24.79 -2.49
N ALA A 6 -2.15 -26.11 -2.48
CA ALA A 6 -2.49 -27.02 -1.37
C ALA A 6 -1.30 -27.38 -0.45
N ASP A 7 -0.10 -26.87 -0.73
CA ASP A 7 1.16 -27.22 -0.06
C ASP A 7 1.73 -26.09 0.80
N LYS A 8 2.61 -26.45 1.75
CA LYS A 8 3.52 -25.52 2.44
C LYS A 8 4.23 -24.66 1.38
N GLN A 9 4.26 -23.33 1.55
CA GLN A 9 4.81 -22.44 0.52
C GLN A 9 6.27 -22.78 0.22
N ARG A 10 6.51 -23.37 -0.97
CA ARG A 10 7.84 -23.63 -1.49
C ARG A 10 8.34 -22.36 -2.18
N THR A 11 9.67 -22.18 -2.24
CA THR A 11 10.29 -21.03 -2.92
C THR A 11 9.74 -20.82 -4.33
N GLN A 12 9.53 -21.92 -5.07
CA GLN A 12 8.96 -21.85 -6.41
C GLN A 12 7.54 -21.26 -6.41
N THR A 13 6.69 -21.68 -5.48
CA THR A 13 5.32 -21.15 -5.32
C THR A 13 5.33 -19.65 -5.00
N ILE A 14 6.30 -19.18 -4.21
CA ILE A 14 6.47 -17.75 -3.91
C ILE A 14 6.86 -16.99 -5.18
N VAL A 15 7.85 -17.49 -5.91
CA VAL A 15 8.32 -16.88 -7.18
C VAL A 15 7.21 -16.87 -8.23
N ASP A 16 6.42 -17.93 -8.35
CA ASP A 16 5.30 -18.00 -9.28
C ASP A 16 4.18 -17.03 -8.88
N GLY A 17 3.95 -16.84 -7.57
CA GLY A 17 3.10 -15.78 -7.06
C GLY A 17 3.58 -14.39 -7.51
N LEU A 18 4.87 -14.10 -7.34
CA LEU A 18 5.47 -12.85 -7.80
C LEU A 18 5.32 -12.66 -9.33
N ARG A 19 5.58 -13.69 -10.12
CA ARG A 19 5.46 -13.67 -11.58
C ARG A 19 4.02 -13.53 -12.08
N SER A 20 3.04 -14.05 -11.35
CA SER A 20 1.63 -13.92 -11.72
C SER A 20 1.15 -12.47 -11.76
N GLY A 21 1.86 -11.56 -11.09
CA GLY A 21 1.45 -10.17 -10.93
C GLY A 21 0.28 -10.00 -9.95
N ASN A 22 -0.29 -11.09 -9.38
CA ASN A 22 -1.34 -11.03 -8.38
C ASN A 22 -0.81 -10.71 -6.99
N ASN A 23 -0.19 -9.54 -6.88
CA ASN A 23 0.61 -9.09 -5.75
C ASN A 23 0.23 -7.67 -5.34
N TRP A 24 0.38 -7.40 -4.06
CA TRP A 24 0.24 -6.11 -3.43
C TRP A 24 1.28 -6.00 -2.32
N ALA A 25 1.63 -4.78 -1.96
CA ALA A 25 2.54 -4.47 -0.87
C ALA A 25 1.81 -3.63 0.16
N THR A 26 2.16 -3.78 1.43
CA THR A 26 1.63 -3.00 2.54
C THR A 26 2.73 -2.71 3.53
N SER A 27 2.68 -1.51 4.10
CA SER A 27 3.55 -1.08 5.17
C SER A 27 2.78 -1.08 6.48
N GLY A 28 3.51 -1.29 7.58
CA GLY A 28 2.97 -1.26 8.94
C GLY A 28 1.80 -2.21 9.21
N GLN A 29 1.60 -3.24 8.37
CA GLN A 29 0.43 -4.13 8.43
C GLN A 29 -0.91 -3.38 8.40
N LEU A 30 -0.98 -2.26 7.67
CA LEU A 30 -2.19 -1.45 7.54
C LEU A 30 -3.41 -2.25 7.07
N ILE A 31 -3.17 -3.22 6.20
CA ILE A 31 -4.16 -4.22 5.79
C ILE A 31 -3.49 -5.60 5.76
N ASP A 32 -4.26 -6.67 6.03
CA ASP A 32 -3.75 -8.05 6.02
C ASP A 32 -4.42 -8.97 4.99
N ARG A 33 -5.49 -8.48 4.34
CA ARG A 33 -6.16 -9.11 3.20
C ARG A 33 -6.51 -8.08 2.15
N LEU A 34 -6.34 -8.49 0.89
CA LEU A 34 -6.81 -7.76 -0.28
C LEU A 34 -7.33 -8.74 -1.33
N ALA A 35 -8.54 -8.51 -1.81
CA ALA A 35 -9.07 -9.06 -3.05
C ALA A 35 -9.40 -7.90 -4.00
N PHE A 36 -8.94 -7.98 -5.25
CA PHE A 36 -9.11 -6.94 -6.25
C PHE A 36 -9.30 -7.56 -7.62
N VAL A 37 -10.43 -7.25 -8.26
CA VAL A 37 -10.84 -7.83 -9.53
C VAL A 37 -11.53 -6.81 -10.42
N VAL A 38 -11.46 -7.02 -11.73
CA VAL A 38 -12.30 -6.33 -12.71
C VAL A 38 -13.08 -7.36 -13.49
N CYS A 39 -14.39 -7.19 -13.58
CA CYS A 39 -15.28 -8.11 -14.28
C CYS A 39 -16.14 -7.41 -15.33
N SER A 40 -16.54 -8.13 -16.37
CA SER A 40 -17.51 -7.70 -17.38
C SER A 40 -18.75 -8.60 -17.36
N GLY A 41 -19.92 -8.03 -17.67
CA GLY A 41 -21.18 -8.77 -17.69
C GLY A 41 -21.71 -9.19 -16.32
N LEU A 42 -21.10 -8.73 -15.22
CA LEU A 42 -21.56 -8.95 -13.84
C LEU A 42 -22.07 -7.66 -13.22
N THR A 43 -23.07 -7.79 -12.34
CA THR A 43 -23.57 -6.69 -11.51
C THR A 43 -22.60 -6.34 -10.38
N THR A 44 -22.73 -5.15 -9.80
CA THR A 44 -21.95 -4.73 -8.60
C THR A 44 -22.14 -5.70 -7.44
N ALA A 45 -23.36 -6.19 -7.19
CA ALA A 45 -23.64 -7.15 -6.13
C ALA A 45 -22.93 -8.50 -6.34
N GLN A 46 -22.90 -9.02 -7.57
CA GLN A 46 -22.17 -10.25 -7.89
C GLN A 46 -20.67 -10.07 -7.67
N VAL A 47 -20.10 -8.95 -8.15
CA VAL A 47 -18.67 -8.68 -7.99
C VAL A 47 -18.29 -8.45 -6.52
N GLN A 48 -19.14 -7.77 -5.75
CA GLN A 48 -18.96 -7.62 -4.30
C GLN A 48 -18.90 -9.00 -3.61
N GLY A 49 -19.81 -9.91 -3.93
CA GLY A 49 -19.81 -11.27 -3.39
C GLY A 49 -18.54 -12.05 -3.74
N LEU A 50 -17.99 -11.87 -4.95
CA LEU A 50 -16.73 -12.50 -5.36
C LEU A 50 -15.54 -12.02 -4.53
N VAL A 51 -15.40 -10.70 -4.33
CA VAL A 51 -14.27 -10.15 -3.57
C VAL A 51 -14.38 -10.43 -2.08
N GLU A 52 -15.59 -10.42 -1.53
CA GLU A 52 -15.84 -10.80 -0.14
C GLU A 52 -15.45 -12.27 0.10
N ALA A 53 -15.95 -13.19 -0.73
CA ALA A 53 -15.62 -14.61 -0.62
C ALA A 53 -14.11 -14.86 -0.78
N ALA A 54 -13.46 -14.19 -1.72
CA ALA A 54 -12.02 -14.32 -1.94
C ALA A 54 -11.20 -13.80 -0.76
N ALA A 55 -11.58 -12.66 -0.17
CA ALA A 55 -10.88 -12.10 0.99
C ALA A 55 -11.06 -12.97 2.25
N LEU A 56 -12.28 -13.46 2.51
CA LEU A 56 -12.57 -14.34 3.65
C LEU A 56 -11.79 -15.66 3.57
N ASN A 57 -11.66 -16.23 2.37
CA ASN A 57 -10.97 -17.49 2.16
C ASN A 57 -9.47 -17.33 1.86
N ASN A 58 -8.99 -16.08 1.73
CA ASN A 58 -7.63 -15.77 1.29
C ASN A 58 -7.25 -16.52 -0.01
N THR A 59 -8.11 -16.38 -1.01
CA THR A 59 -7.95 -17.01 -2.33
C THR A 59 -7.93 -15.97 -3.44
N ALA A 60 -7.43 -16.34 -4.62
CA ALA A 60 -7.67 -15.55 -5.83
C ALA A 60 -9.12 -15.75 -6.33
N ILE A 61 -9.60 -14.82 -7.15
CA ILE A 61 -10.93 -14.90 -7.75
C ILE A 61 -10.83 -15.72 -9.04
N ASP A 62 -11.55 -16.83 -9.09
CA ASP A 62 -11.64 -17.69 -10.27
C ASP A 62 -13.07 -17.64 -10.83
N ALA A 63 -13.38 -16.57 -11.55
CA ALA A 63 -14.67 -16.33 -12.15
C ALA A 63 -14.51 -16.00 -13.64
N ALA A 64 -15.44 -16.51 -14.45
CA ALA A 64 -15.50 -16.17 -15.87
C ALA A 64 -15.69 -14.66 -16.05
N ASN A 65 -15.11 -14.11 -17.13
CA ASN A 65 -15.18 -12.69 -17.47
C ASN A 65 -14.61 -11.75 -16.40
N CYS A 66 -13.69 -12.23 -15.56
CA CYS A 66 -12.98 -11.47 -14.54
C CYS A 66 -11.46 -11.59 -14.70
N ALA A 67 -10.75 -10.53 -14.33
CA ALA A 67 -9.29 -10.48 -14.27
C ALA A 67 -8.81 -9.99 -12.89
N ASN A 68 -7.80 -10.64 -12.35
CA ASN A 68 -7.13 -10.26 -11.11
C ASN A 68 -5.92 -9.35 -11.42
N MET A 69 -5.24 -8.89 -10.36
CA MET A 69 -3.98 -8.14 -10.48
C MET A 69 -2.96 -8.91 -11.32
N GLY A 70 -2.29 -8.21 -12.24
CA GLY A 70 -1.34 -8.78 -13.21
C GLY A 70 -1.97 -9.31 -14.49
N GLU A 71 -3.28 -9.60 -14.49
CA GLU A 71 -4.01 -10.16 -15.62
C GLU A 71 -4.66 -9.07 -16.48
N LYS A 72 -5.18 -9.49 -17.65
CA LYS A 72 -6.00 -8.64 -18.52
C LYS A 72 -7.41 -9.17 -18.68
N LEU A 73 -8.38 -8.26 -18.71
CA LEU A 73 -9.75 -8.51 -19.13
C LEU A 73 -9.94 -7.96 -20.55
N VAL A 74 -10.32 -8.81 -21.50
CA VAL A 74 -10.65 -8.38 -22.87
C VAL A 74 -12.14 -8.07 -22.96
N VAL A 75 -12.49 -6.89 -23.48
CA VAL A 75 -13.88 -6.42 -23.59
C VAL A 75 -14.15 -5.74 -24.92
N SER A 76 -15.42 -5.68 -25.32
CA SER A 76 -15.86 -4.89 -26.48
C SER A 76 -15.71 -3.38 -26.23
N PRO A 77 -15.56 -2.55 -27.27
CA PRO A 77 -15.55 -1.09 -27.14
C PRO A 77 -16.77 -0.56 -26.39
N GLY A 78 -16.54 0.31 -25.41
CA GLY A 78 -17.62 0.92 -24.62
C GLY A 78 -18.27 -0.04 -23.63
N ALA A 79 -17.72 -1.23 -23.41
CA ALA A 79 -18.24 -2.15 -22.41
C ALA A 79 -18.16 -1.53 -21.00
N THR A 80 -19.22 -1.72 -20.23
CA THR A 80 -19.23 -1.42 -18.81
C THR A 80 -18.58 -2.56 -18.04
N VAL A 81 -17.56 -2.24 -17.25
CA VAL A 81 -16.90 -3.18 -16.34
C VAL A 81 -17.10 -2.75 -14.90
N VAL A 82 -17.07 -3.71 -14.00
CA VAL A 82 -17.19 -3.50 -12.56
C VAL A 82 -15.87 -3.88 -11.91
N VAL A 83 -15.31 -2.91 -11.19
CA VAL A 83 -14.17 -3.08 -10.31
C VAL A 83 -14.70 -3.48 -8.93
N GLY A 84 -14.19 -4.57 -8.38
CA GLY A 84 -14.48 -5.03 -7.01
C GLY A 84 -13.24 -5.00 -6.15
N ILE A 85 -13.38 -4.56 -4.91
CA ILE A 85 -12.30 -4.54 -3.92
C ILE A 85 -12.85 -5.03 -2.58
N ALA A 86 -12.09 -5.88 -1.91
CA ALA A 86 -12.25 -6.16 -0.48
C ALA A 86 -10.89 -5.96 0.20
N ALA A 87 -10.83 -5.08 1.20
CA ALA A 87 -9.61 -4.81 1.99
C ALA A 87 -9.92 -5.04 3.47
N ARG A 88 -9.07 -5.78 4.17
CA ARG A 88 -9.25 -6.03 5.61
C ARG A 88 -8.31 -5.16 6.42
N ASP A 89 -8.89 -4.25 7.19
CA ASP A 89 -8.23 -3.38 8.16
C ASP A 89 -8.24 -4.09 9.53
N PRO A 90 -7.14 -4.76 9.93
CA PRO A 90 -7.13 -5.63 11.09
C PRO A 90 -7.23 -4.84 12.39
N SER A 91 -8.13 -5.28 13.28
CA SER A 91 -8.22 -4.73 14.64
C SER A 91 -6.99 -5.07 15.48
N GLY A 92 -6.64 -4.20 16.41
CA GLY A 92 -5.57 -4.43 17.38
C GLY A 92 -4.26 -3.80 16.95
N THR A 93 -3.14 -4.32 17.48
CA THR A 93 -1.83 -3.72 17.27
C THR A 93 -1.02 -4.42 16.18
N ASN A 94 -0.33 -3.64 15.35
CA ASN A 94 0.70 -4.08 14.42
C ASN A 94 2.06 -4.31 15.13
N ARG A 95 3.11 -4.50 14.33
CA ARG A 95 4.49 -4.69 14.81
C ARG A 95 5.27 -3.42 15.15
N SER A 96 4.63 -2.26 15.16
CA SER A 96 5.29 -1.02 15.56
C SER A 96 5.76 -1.13 17.01
N PRO A 97 7.00 -0.70 17.31
CA PRO A 97 7.44 -0.55 18.70
C PRO A 97 6.80 0.65 19.39
N TYR A 98 6.12 1.52 18.64
CA TYR A 98 5.63 2.81 19.11
C TYR A 98 4.12 2.79 19.38
N SER A 99 3.74 2.96 20.64
CA SER A 99 2.34 3.01 21.09
C SER A 99 1.78 4.42 21.29
N PHE A 100 2.63 5.44 21.17
CA PHE A 100 2.19 6.82 21.30
C PHE A 100 1.38 7.30 20.08
N PRO A 101 0.57 8.36 20.23
CA PRO A 101 -0.18 8.92 19.11
C PRO A 101 0.71 9.29 17.93
N ASN A 102 0.27 8.94 16.72
CA ASN A 102 0.91 9.24 15.46
C ASN A 102 1.10 10.77 15.31
N PRO A 103 2.35 11.28 15.31
CA PRO A 103 2.58 12.72 15.26
C PRO A 103 2.09 13.36 13.97
N SER A 104 2.08 12.62 12.84
CA SER A 104 1.60 13.13 11.56
C SER A 104 0.09 13.41 11.61
N LEU A 105 -0.69 12.50 12.23
CA LEU A 105 -2.12 12.66 12.45
C LEU A 105 -2.46 13.67 13.56
N ALA A 106 -1.58 13.83 14.56
CA ALA A 106 -1.76 14.82 15.61
C ALA A 106 -1.80 16.27 15.07
N GLN A 107 -1.17 16.53 13.92
CA GLN A 107 -1.21 17.84 13.24
C GLN A 107 -2.63 18.27 12.84
N ILE A 108 -3.52 17.30 12.63
CA ILE A 108 -4.93 17.52 12.27
C ILE A 108 -5.88 17.16 13.41
N GLY A 109 -5.36 17.05 14.65
CA GLY A 109 -6.16 16.76 15.84
C GLY A 109 -6.60 15.31 15.99
N VAL A 110 -6.06 14.39 15.18
CA VAL A 110 -6.40 12.96 15.27
C VAL A 110 -5.45 12.26 16.24
N THR A 111 -6.02 11.60 17.25
CA THR A 111 -5.27 10.81 18.23
C THR A 111 -5.38 9.33 17.89
N GLN A 112 -4.41 8.80 17.15
CA GLN A 112 -4.34 7.39 16.76
C GLN A 112 -2.98 6.81 17.15
N PRO A 113 -2.91 5.74 17.96
CA PRO A 113 -1.64 5.06 18.26
C PRO A 113 -0.97 4.54 16.98
N MET A 114 0.35 4.74 16.83
CA MET A 114 1.07 4.22 15.65
C MET A 114 1.11 2.69 15.58
N ASN A 115 1.03 2.03 16.73
CA ASN A 115 0.96 0.58 16.77
C ASN A 115 -0.44 0.04 16.51
N ALA A 116 -1.47 0.88 16.35
CA ALA A 116 -2.81 0.44 15.98
C ALA A 116 -3.30 1.36 14.85
N PRO A 117 -2.69 1.33 13.66
CA PRO A 117 -3.11 2.18 12.56
C PRO A 117 -4.53 1.80 12.10
N VAL A 118 -5.20 2.73 11.44
CA VAL A 118 -6.54 2.53 10.85
C VAL A 118 -6.45 2.94 9.39
N LEU A 119 -7.06 2.16 8.51
CA LEU A 119 -7.16 2.51 7.10
C LEU A 119 -8.11 3.72 6.93
N ASP A 120 -7.60 4.83 6.38
CA ASP A 120 -8.40 6.03 6.14
C ASP A 120 -9.19 5.91 4.83
N HIS A 121 -8.49 5.59 3.75
CA HIS A 121 -9.11 5.46 2.43
C HIS A 121 -8.37 4.49 1.49
N VAL A 122 -9.09 4.09 0.43
CA VAL A 122 -8.60 3.33 -0.72
C VAL A 122 -8.94 4.09 -2.00
N ASP A 123 -7.92 4.43 -2.77
CA ASP A 123 -8.07 5.06 -4.08
C ASP A 123 -7.99 4.03 -5.21
N ILE A 124 -8.88 4.16 -6.19
CA ILE A 124 -8.67 3.56 -7.51
C ILE A 124 -7.91 4.58 -8.36
N VAL A 125 -6.74 4.18 -8.85
CA VAL A 125 -5.96 4.93 -9.84
C VAL A 125 -6.03 4.20 -11.17
N GLY A 126 -6.21 4.92 -12.27
CA GLY A 126 -6.19 4.31 -13.59
C GLY A 126 -5.62 5.23 -14.65
N GLY A 127 -5.15 4.63 -15.73
CA GLY A 127 -4.59 5.33 -16.89
C GLY A 127 -4.67 4.48 -18.15
N ASN A 128 -4.51 5.11 -19.30
CA ASN A 128 -4.52 4.46 -20.60
C ASN A 128 -3.24 3.63 -20.81
N VAL A 129 -3.39 2.53 -21.53
CA VAL A 129 -2.26 1.75 -22.06
C VAL A 129 -1.97 2.27 -23.46
N THR A 130 -0.77 2.81 -23.66
CA THR A 130 -0.34 3.43 -24.92
C THR A 130 0.37 2.46 -25.86
N GLY A 131 0.59 1.22 -25.44
CA GLY A 131 1.20 0.16 -26.22
C GLY A 131 2.58 -0.24 -25.69
N LEU A 132 3.17 -1.23 -26.33
CA LEU A 132 4.54 -1.62 -26.05
C LEU A 132 5.50 -0.57 -26.61
N VAL A 133 6.44 -0.16 -25.78
CA VAL A 133 7.57 0.66 -26.23
C VAL A 133 8.66 -0.29 -26.70
N ASP A 134 9.14 -0.06 -27.92
CA ASP A 134 10.26 -0.83 -28.49
C ASP A 134 11.49 -0.71 -27.56
N PRO A 135 12.16 -1.82 -27.18
CA PRO A 135 13.38 -1.78 -26.35
C PRO A 135 14.52 -0.91 -26.89
N SER A 136 14.57 -0.68 -28.20
CA SER A 136 15.53 0.22 -28.85
C SER A 136 15.13 1.69 -28.83
N SER A 137 13.88 1.99 -28.44
CA SER A 137 13.38 3.37 -28.38
C SER A 137 14.11 4.18 -27.30
N PRO A 138 14.51 5.43 -27.59
CA PRO A 138 14.98 6.35 -26.54
C PRO A 138 13.96 6.57 -25.42
N ASN A 139 12.67 6.27 -25.67
CA ASN A 139 11.59 6.36 -24.70
C ASN A 139 11.32 5.04 -23.95
N TYR A 140 12.12 3.98 -24.15
CA TYR A 140 11.93 2.71 -23.45
C TYR A 140 12.22 2.81 -21.96
N SER A 141 13.23 3.60 -21.60
CA SER A 141 13.60 3.86 -20.22
C SER A 141 13.93 5.32 -20.04
N GLY A 142 13.53 5.89 -18.92
CA GLY A 142 13.89 7.23 -18.51
C GLY A 142 13.88 7.31 -17.00
N ALA A 143 14.92 7.92 -16.45
CA ALA A 143 14.93 8.26 -15.03
C ALA A 143 14.05 9.50 -14.81
N TRP A 144 13.47 9.59 -13.62
CA TRP A 144 13.00 10.87 -13.12
C TRP A 144 14.19 11.86 -13.13
N PRO A 145 14.02 13.15 -13.49
CA PRO A 145 15.15 14.09 -13.52
C PRO A 145 15.86 14.16 -12.17
N ILE A 146 17.14 13.75 -12.09
CA ILE A 146 17.82 13.54 -10.80
C ILE A 146 18.36 14.85 -10.19
N ASN A 147 18.56 15.95 -10.96
CA ASN A 147 19.60 16.91 -10.55
C ASN A 147 19.27 18.41 -10.51
N GLU A 148 18.21 18.96 -11.12
CA GLU A 148 18.18 20.46 -11.19
C GLU A 148 16.87 21.18 -10.87
N ASN A 149 15.71 20.52 -10.78
CA ASN A 149 14.48 21.19 -10.35
C ASN A 149 13.38 20.23 -9.87
N TRP A 150 13.69 18.94 -9.67
CA TRP A 150 12.64 17.93 -9.46
C TRP A 150 11.94 18.02 -8.11
N LEU A 151 12.58 18.61 -7.10
CA LEU A 151 12.01 18.89 -5.79
C LEU A 151 12.36 20.32 -5.42
N ASN A 152 11.36 21.16 -5.18
CA ASN A 152 11.60 22.51 -4.72
C ASN A 152 11.92 22.48 -3.22
N GLN A 153 13.20 22.66 -2.89
CA GLN A 153 13.67 22.68 -1.51
C GLN A 153 13.80 24.11 -0.97
N ASP A 154 13.46 25.14 -1.74
CA ASP A 154 13.50 26.52 -1.28
C ASP A 154 12.38 26.76 -0.27
N PRO A 155 12.70 26.97 1.02
CA PRO A 155 11.70 27.13 2.07
C PRO A 155 10.83 28.39 1.93
N ASN A 156 11.25 29.35 1.10
CA ASN A 156 10.47 30.56 0.82
C ASN A 156 9.56 30.42 -0.41
N SER A 157 9.67 29.30 -1.14
CA SER A 157 8.86 29.04 -2.32
C SER A 157 7.43 28.60 -1.93
N PRO A 158 6.39 29.07 -2.63
CA PRO A 158 5.04 28.50 -2.50
C PRO A 158 4.96 27.03 -2.96
N ASN A 159 6.02 26.54 -3.61
CA ASN A 159 6.16 25.16 -4.03
C ASN A 159 7.12 24.36 -3.13
N PHE A 160 7.54 24.87 -1.97
CA PHE A 160 8.43 24.15 -1.05
C PHE A 160 7.92 22.73 -0.74
N GLY A 161 8.77 21.72 -0.92
CA GLY A 161 8.47 20.30 -0.77
C GLY A 161 7.65 19.67 -1.91
N LYS A 162 7.27 20.46 -2.94
CA LYS A 162 6.57 19.95 -4.12
C LYS A 162 7.56 19.48 -5.17
N VAL A 163 7.21 18.38 -5.83
CA VAL A 163 7.96 17.91 -7.00
C VAL A 163 7.64 18.74 -8.24
N ALA A 164 8.55 18.74 -9.19
CA ALA A 164 8.30 19.33 -10.49
C ALA A 164 7.11 18.65 -11.19
N GLY A 165 6.34 19.45 -11.93
CA GLY A 165 5.24 18.93 -12.73
C GLY A 165 5.71 18.00 -13.85
N LEU A 166 4.76 17.27 -14.44
CA LEU A 166 5.01 16.31 -15.53
C LEU A 166 5.62 16.93 -16.80
N SER A 167 5.69 18.26 -16.91
CA SER A 167 6.30 18.97 -18.04
C SER A 167 7.80 18.69 -18.18
N VAL A 168 8.51 18.51 -17.06
CA VAL A 168 9.96 18.24 -17.05
C VAL A 168 10.29 16.75 -16.95
N VAL A 169 9.29 15.90 -16.72
CA VAL A 169 9.47 14.45 -16.63
C VAL A 169 9.58 13.88 -18.05
N PRO A 170 10.60 13.06 -18.36
CA PRO A 170 10.72 12.40 -19.67
C PRO A 170 9.49 11.57 -20.01
N THR A 171 9.16 11.46 -21.30
CA THR A 171 8.03 10.66 -21.78
C THR A 171 8.08 9.21 -21.28
N ALA A 172 9.28 8.62 -21.23
CA ALA A 172 9.51 7.27 -20.73
C ALA A 172 9.13 7.06 -19.24
N ALA A 173 9.11 8.13 -18.44
CA ALA A 173 8.89 8.07 -17.00
C ALA A 173 7.50 8.58 -16.57
N LYS A 174 6.60 8.88 -17.51
CA LYS A 174 5.27 9.40 -17.20
C LYS A 174 4.16 8.75 -18.00
N ASN A 175 2.99 8.66 -17.37
CA ASN A 175 1.74 8.41 -18.07
C ASN A 175 0.78 9.57 -17.76
N PRO A 176 0.58 10.53 -18.69
CA PRO A 176 -0.22 11.73 -18.43
C PRO A 176 -1.72 11.45 -18.28
N SER A 177 -2.17 10.24 -18.63
CA SER A 177 -3.56 9.83 -18.44
C SER A 177 -3.83 9.17 -17.08
N ALA A 178 -2.78 8.92 -16.28
CA ALA A 178 -2.90 8.34 -14.96
C ALA A 178 -3.52 9.34 -13.99
N ALA A 179 -4.66 8.98 -13.39
CA ALA A 179 -5.36 9.81 -12.43
C ALA A 179 -6.08 8.97 -11.38
N LYS A 180 -6.37 9.58 -10.23
CA LYS A 180 -7.33 9.04 -9.26
C LYS A 180 -8.72 9.04 -9.90
N LEU A 181 -9.35 7.87 -9.99
CA LEU A 181 -10.68 7.69 -10.55
C LEU A 181 -11.77 7.89 -9.47
N THR A 182 -11.54 7.34 -8.29
CA THR A 182 -12.42 7.47 -7.14
C THR A 182 -11.67 7.14 -5.85
N SER A 183 -12.24 7.55 -4.72
CA SER A 183 -11.76 7.20 -3.38
C SER A 183 -12.87 6.55 -2.56
N PHE A 184 -12.51 5.58 -1.74
CA PHE A 184 -13.38 4.92 -0.78
C PHE A 184 -12.89 5.18 0.63
N SER A 185 -13.78 5.59 1.53
CA SER A 185 -13.48 5.85 2.93
C SER A 185 -14.58 5.27 3.82
N ASN A 186 -14.52 5.55 5.12
CA ASN A 186 -15.57 5.15 6.06
C ASN A 186 -16.99 5.64 5.69
N ALA A 187 -17.09 6.67 4.83
CA ALA A 187 -18.36 7.16 4.32
C ALA A 187 -18.91 6.38 3.12
N THR A 188 -18.08 5.62 2.39
CA THR A 188 -18.45 5.09 1.06
C THR A 188 -18.21 3.60 0.88
N TRP A 189 -17.34 2.95 1.65
CA TRP A 189 -17.27 1.48 1.63
C TRP A 189 -18.38 0.84 2.46
N VAL A 190 -18.70 -0.41 2.17
CA VAL A 190 -19.62 -1.23 2.95
C VAL A 190 -18.80 -2.13 3.87
N THR A 191 -19.15 -2.20 5.16
CA THR A 191 -18.54 -3.18 6.06
C THR A 191 -19.22 -4.54 5.85
N SER A 192 -18.43 -5.60 5.65
CA SER A 192 -18.95 -6.96 5.51
C SER A 192 -19.69 -7.40 6.78
N THR A 193 -20.81 -8.09 6.60
CA THR A 193 -21.54 -8.74 7.70
C THR A 193 -20.86 -10.01 8.19
N SER A 194 -19.97 -10.58 7.39
CA SER A 194 -19.22 -11.81 7.68
C SER A 194 -17.93 -11.53 8.45
N ASP A 195 -17.33 -10.35 8.26
CA ASP A 195 -16.17 -9.86 9.01
C ASP A 195 -16.20 -8.32 9.09
N ALA A 196 -16.40 -7.77 10.29
CA ALA A 196 -16.48 -6.32 10.51
C ALA A 196 -15.18 -5.55 10.18
N GLN A 197 -14.04 -6.25 10.08
CA GLN A 197 -12.76 -5.68 9.66
C GLN A 197 -12.63 -5.58 8.14
N LEU A 198 -13.51 -6.23 7.39
CA LEU A 198 -13.48 -6.27 5.93
C LEU A 198 -14.32 -5.14 5.32
N LYS A 199 -13.68 -4.31 4.51
CA LYS A 199 -14.28 -3.19 3.76
C LYS A 199 -14.49 -3.60 2.32
N LEU A 200 -15.73 -3.49 1.83
CA LEU A 200 -16.17 -3.88 0.50
C LEU A 200 -16.46 -2.64 -0.34
N MET A 201 -15.92 -2.61 -1.56
CA MET A 201 -16.04 -1.48 -2.46
C MET A 201 -16.31 -1.97 -3.88
N THR A 202 -17.15 -1.24 -4.61
CA THR A 202 -17.37 -1.48 -6.05
C THR A 202 -17.37 -0.17 -6.82
N TYR A 203 -16.85 -0.20 -8.06
CA TYR A 203 -16.81 0.95 -8.95
C TYR A 203 -17.11 0.54 -10.38
N THR A 204 -17.94 1.30 -11.09
CA THR A 204 -18.29 1.03 -12.48
C THR A 204 -17.52 1.93 -13.43
N LEU A 205 -17.00 1.34 -14.50
CA LEU A 205 -16.08 1.96 -15.44
C LEU A 205 -16.53 1.67 -16.88
N GLN A 206 -16.53 2.68 -17.74
CA GLN A 206 -16.67 2.50 -19.20
C GLN A 206 -15.30 2.25 -19.85
N ALA A 207 -15.17 1.14 -20.56
CA ALA A 207 -13.96 0.75 -21.27
C ALA A 207 -13.97 1.28 -22.72
N ALA A 208 -13.79 2.59 -22.89
CA ALA A 208 -13.69 3.22 -24.21
C ALA A 208 -12.33 2.97 -24.90
N GLN A 209 -11.27 2.78 -24.11
CA GLN A 209 -9.91 2.52 -24.57
C GLN A 209 -9.20 1.56 -23.62
N SER A 210 -8.15 0.89 -24.13
CA SER A 210 -7.34 -0.01 -23.31
C SER A 210 -6.68 0.75 -22.17
N ARG A 211 -6.81 0.24 -20.95
CA ARG A 211 -6.41 0.94 -19.72
C ARG A 211 -6.00 -0.03 -18.62
N TYR A 212 -5.45 0.51 -17.55
CA TYR A 212 -5.23 -0.22 -16.31
C TYR A 212 -5.97 0.46 -15.16
N VAL A 213 -6.26 -0.31 -14.12
CA VAL A 213 -6.67 0.16 -12.80
C VAL A 213 -5.79 -0.47 -11.74
N ARG A 214 -5.38 0.29 -10.74
CA ARG A 214 -4.58 -0.15 -9.59
C ARG A 214 -5.09 0.52 -8.33
N LEU A 215 -4.72 -0.01 -7.18
CA LEU A 215 -5.10 0.54 -5.89
C LEU A 215 -3.91 1.16 -5.19
N ARG A 216 -4.20 2.21 -4.44
CA ARG A 216 -3.41 2.60 -3.27
C ARG A 216 -4.35 2.82 -2.10
N GLY A 217 -3.85 2.74 -0.88
CA GLY A 217 -4.59 3.19 0.30
C GLY A 217 -3.64 3.50 1.43
N THR A 218 -4.10 4.27 2.41
CA THR A 218 -3.25 4.83 3.46
C THR A 218 -4.02 5.04 4.76
N ASN A 219 -3.29 5.18 5.87
CA ASN A 219 -3.82 5.71 7.13
C ASN A 219 -3.83 7.24 7.19
N MET A 220 -3.33 7.93 6.15
CA MET A 220 -3.30 9.38 6.07
C MET A 220 -4.53 9.94 5.36
N PRO A 221 -5.33 10.78 6.02
CA PRO A 221 -6.32 11.61 5.34
C PRO A 221 -5.71 12.50 4.26
N ALA A 222 -6.55 13.04 3.38
CA ALA A 222 -6.12 14.13 2.49
C ALA A 222 -5.77 15.38 3.31
N SER A 223 -4.83 16.18 2.80
CA SER A 223 -4.34 17.42 3.41
C SER A 223 -3.67 17.25 4.79
N VAL A 224 -3.08 16.08 5.10
CA VAL A 224 -2.21 15.96 6.26
C VAL A 224 -0.94 16.75 5.99
N PRO A 225 -0.64 17.81 6.77
CA PRO A 225 0.53 18.65 6.51
C PRO A 225 1.80 17.83 6.39
N TYR A 226 2.54 18.07 5.31
CA TYR A 226 3.82 17.43 4.98
C TYR A 226 3.76 15.95 4.58
N GLU A 227 2.59 15.30 4.65
CA GLU A 227 2.42 13.89 4.26
C GLU A 227 1.54 13.73 3.01
N THR A 228 0.43 14.46 2.91
CA THR A 228 -0.51 14.33 1.77
C THR A 228 -0.99 15.68 1.26
N ASP A 229 -1.26 15.76 -0.05
CA ASP A 229 -1.89 16.92 -0.67
C ASP A 229 -3.43 16.92 -0.52
N ALA A 230 -4.09 17.94 -1.08
CA ALA A 230 -5.55 18.09 -1.02
C ALA A 230 -6.32 16.96 -1.70
N ASP A 231 -5.68 16.24 -2.62
CA ASP A 231 -6.24 15.08 -3.30
C ASP A 231 -5.86 13.76 -2.61
N GLY A 232 -5.14 13.80 -1.49
CA GLY A 232 -4.65 12.61 -0.80
C GLY A 232 -3.49 11.92 -1.52
N ASN A 233 -2.80 12.60 -2.45
CA ASN A 233 -1.55 12.06 -2.99
C ASN A 233 -0.44 12.20 -1.94
N PRO A 234 0.48 11.21 -1.86
CA PRO A 234 1.64 11.33 -0.99
C PRO A 234 2.50 12.52 -1.44
N LEU A 235 2.95 13.30 -0.46
CA LEU A 235 4.01 14.28 -0.63
C LEU A 235 5.37 13.57 -0.57
N THR A 236 6.44 14.34 -0.81
CA THR A 236 7.78 13.79 -0.68
C THR A 236 8.18 13.65 0.78
N ASP A 237 8.98 12.62 1.10
CA ASP A 237 9.57 12.38 2.43
C ASP A 237 10.61 13.46 2.84
N LEU A 238 10.64 14.61 2.17
CA LEU A 238 11.57 15.72 2.44
C LEU A 238 11.53 16.14 3.92
N PHE A 239 10.32 16.15 4.50
CA PHE A 239 10.05 16.70 5.82
C PHE A 239 10.31 15.74 6.98
N THR A 240 10.72 14.51 6.67
CA THR A 240 11.12 13.46 7.63
C THR A 240 12.53 12.92 7.35
N ASN A 241 13.22 13.48 6.35
CA ASN A 241 14.57 13.09 5.95
C ASN A 241 15.64 13.78 6.82
N THR A 242 16.42 12.99 7.57
CA THR A 242 17.45 13.56 8.47
C THR A 242 18.76 13.94 7.79
N GLY A 243 18.89 13.70 6.47
CA GLY A 243 20.02 14.21 5.69
C GLY A 243 20.14 15.73 5.77
N ASN A 244 19.05 16.43 6.10
CA ASN A 244 19.06 17.84 6.42
C ASN A 244 18.03 18.21 7.52
N THR A 245 18.50 18.46 8.74
CA THR A 245 17.62 18.80 9.88
C THR A 245 16.92 20.16 9.76
N THR A 246 17.32 21.01 8.80
CA THR A 246 16.63 22.27 8.52
C THR A 246 15.31 22.07 7.78
N LEU A 247 15.09 20.89 7.19
CA LEU A 247 13.90 20.55 6.41
C LEU A 247 12.84 19.79 7.21
N LEU A 248 13.17 19.31 8.42
CA LEU A 248 12.21 18.59 9.26
C LEU A 248 11.05 19.50 9.66
N ARG A 249 9.80 19.03 9.54
CA ARG A 249 8.60 19.85 9.83
C ARG A 249 7.60 19.24 10.80
N ILE A 250 7.59 17.93 10.97
CA ILE A 250 6.59 17.24 11.81
C ILE A 250 7.17 17.07 13.22
N PRO A 251 6.66 17.78 14.25
CA PRO A 251 7.20 17.69 15.60
C PRO A 251 6.78 16.39 16.29
N CYS A 252 7.67 15.78 17.06
CA CYS A 252 7.34 14.68 17.96
C CYS A 252 7.46 15.17 19.41
N LEU A 253 6.30 15.39 20.06
CA LEU A 253 6.23 16.02 21.39
C LEU A 253 5.69 15.11 22.50
N THR A 254 5.26 13.89 22.18
CA THR A 254 4.71 12.98 23.18
C THR A 254 5.75 12.61 24.22
N VAL A 255 5.45 12.91 25.48
CA VAL A 255 6.24 12.50 26.63
C VAL A 255 5.77 11.12 27.08
N GLY A 256 6.69 10.17 27.13
CA GLY A 256 6.43 8.78 27.54
C GLY A 256 7.19 8.42 28.81
N THR A 257 6.73 7.37 29.50
CA THR A 257 7.37 6.80 30.69
C THR A 257 8.33 5.66 30.37
N ASN A 258 8.21 5.08 29.16
CA ASN A 258 8.99 3.98 28.64
C ASN A 258 9.68 4.39 27.34
N VAL A 259 10.61 5.34 27.44
CA VAL A 259 11.43 5.81 26.31
C VAL A 259 12.88 5.39 26.55
N PRO A 260 13.40 4.40 25.77
CA PRO A 260 14.78 3.96 25.92
C PRO A 260 15.79 5.10 25.72
N PRO A 261 16.89 5.14 26.49
CA PRO A 261 18.00 6.06 26.24
C PRO A 261 18.70 5.77 24.91
N VAL A 262 19.32 6.81 24.33
CA VAL A 262 20.12 6.67 23.10
C VAL A 262 21.24 5.65 23.30
N GLY A 263 21.45 4.78 22.32
CA GLY A 263 22.47 3.72 22.38
C GLY A 263 22.05 2.47 23.16
N SER A 264 20.87 2.46 23.77
CA SER A 264 20.29 1.24 24.33
C SER A 264 19.86 0.31 23.19
N ARG A 265 20.59 -0.79 23.00
CA ARG A 265 20.29 -1.82 22.00
C ARG A 265 19.40 -2.93 22.58
N SER A 266 18.56 -2.60 23.56
CA SER A 266 17.54 -3.51 24.06
C SER A 266 16.72 -3.97 22.86
N GLN A 267 16.89 -5.24 22.47
CA GLN A 267 16.17 -5.78 21.33
C GLN A 267 14.68 -5.64 21.64
N TYR A 268 13.99 -4.80 20.89
CA TYR A 268 12.54 -4.85 20.86
C TYR A 268 12.16 -6.17 20.19
N THR A 269 11.97 -7.22 21.00
CA THR A 269 11.39 -8.47 20.52
C THR A 269 9.94 -8.49 20.97
N GLN A 270 9.01 -8.38 20.03
CA GLN A 270 7.57 -8.47 20.33
C GLN A 270 7.14 -9.83 20.94
N ALA A 271 8.07 -10.81 21.00
CA ALA A 271 7.87 -12.14 21.59
C ALA A 271 8.06 -12.17 23.12
N SER A 272 8.65 -11.14 23.75
CA SER A 272 8.71 -11.06 25.21
C SER A 272 7.49 -10.29 25.69
N VAL A 273 6.58 -11.00 26.38
CA VAL A 273 5.42 -10.45 27.12
C VAL A 273 5.78 -9.31 28.09
N ASP A 274 7.07 -9.08 28.35
CA ASP A 274 7.60 -8.07 29.28
C ASP A 274 8.19 -6.82 28.60
N VAL A 275 8.31 -6.75 27.27
CA VAL A 275 8.78 -5.52 26.59
C VAL A 275 7.60 -4.59 26.37
N LYS A 276 7.46 -3.61 27.27
CA LYS A 276 6.51 -2.51 27.11
C LYS A 276 6.78 -1.77 25.79
N PRO A 277 5.75 -1.42 25.00
CA PRO A 277 5.90 -0.56 23.83
C PRO A 277 6.47 0.80 24.22
N ILE A 278 7.21 1.43 23.31
CA ILE A 278 7.71 2.80 23.48
C ILE A 278 6.49 3.73 23.44
N ASP A 279 6.26 4.46 24.52
CA ASP A 279 5.04 5.25 24.79
C ASP A 279 5.28 6.77 24.64
N GLY A 280 6.45 7.17 24.14
CA GLY A 280 6.78 8.57 23.88
C GLY A 280 7.82 8.72 22.79
N CYS A 281 8.03 9.96 22.38
CA CYS A 281 8.94 10.31 21.31
C CYS A 281 10.37 9.86 21.62
N PRO A 282 10.97 8.98 20.78
CA PRO A 282 12.27 8.40 21.05
C PRO A 282 13.36 9.43 21.35
N SER A 283 14.31 9.04 22.18
CA SER A 283 15.43 9.90 22.59
C SER A 283 16.38 10.21 21.44
N HIS A 284 16.49 9.31 20.46
CA HIS A 284 17.37 9.42 19.29
C HIS A 284 16.78 10.23 18.12
N LEU A 285 15.54 10.70 18.21
CA LEU A 285 14.97 11.53 17.15
C LEU A 285 15.80 12.80 16.96
N PRO A 286 16.04 13.22 15.71
CA PRO A 286 16.79 14.43 15.42
C PRO A 286 16.05 15.66 15.95
N ILE A 287 16.84 16.68 16.29
CA ILE A 287 16.32 18.01 16.62
C ILE A 287 16.30 18.82 15.33
N ALA A 288 15.15 19.38 14.99
CA ALA A 288 15.01 20.29 13.85
C ALA A 288 15.82 21.57 14.09
N THR A 289 16.46 22.09 13.05
CA THR A 289 17.26 23.31 13.11
C THR A 289 16.71 24.37 12.16
N SER A 290 17.06 25.64 12.39
CA SER A 290 16.90 26.68 11.37
C SER A 290 18.22 26.86 10.63
N GLY A 291 18.17 27.26 9.37
CA GLY A 291 19.37 27.39 8.55
C GLY A 291 19.06 27.42 7.07
N ALA A 292 20.11 27.44 6.27
CA ALA A 292 19.98 27.27 4.83
C ALA A 292 19.62 25.81 4.54
N ALA A 293 18.55 25.61 3.75
CA ALA A 293 18.13 24.30 3.27
C ALA A 293 19.15 23.65 2.33
N PHE A 294 20.09 24.42 1.79
CA PHE A 294 21.15 23.96 0.89
C PHE A 294 22.39 24.84 1.07
N ALA A 295 23.56 24.32 0.69
CA ALA A 295 24.81 25.07 0.75
C ALA A 295 24.69 26.34 -0.10
N GLY A 296 24.75 27.51 0.55
CA GLY A 296 24.57 28.81 -0.10
C GLY A 296 23.11 29.21 -0.40
N GLY A 297 22.13 28.46 0.11
CA GLY A 297 20.70 28.76 -0.04
C GLY A 297 20.15 29.84 0.89
N PRO A 298 18.93 30.35 0.62
CA PRO A 298 18.26 31.26 1.54
C PRO A 298 17.99 30.55 2.87
N VAL A 299 18.31 31.26 3.95
CA VAL A 299 18.03 30.82 5.31
C VAL A 299 16.55 30.99 5.58
N SER A 300 15.91 29.95 6.13
CA SER A 300 14.56 30.05 6.66
C SER A 300 14.52 29.69 8.13
N THR A 301 13.56 30.29 8.83
CA THR A 301 13.21 29.88 10.18
C THR A 301 12.37 28.60 10.10
N ASN A 302 12.88 27.52 10.66
CA ASN A 302 12.11 26.29 10.78
C ASN A 302 11.11 26.44 11.94
N PRO A 303 9.79 26.25 11.69
CA PRO A 303 8.76 26.47 12.72
C PRO A 303 8.88 25.53 13.93
N ILE A 304 9.61 24.42 13.80
CA ILE A 304 9.84 23.46 14.88
C ILE A 304 11.31 23.44 15.34
N ALA A 305 12.11 24.45 15.00
CA ALA A 305 13.51 24.53 15.42
C ALA A 305 13.66 24.33 16.94
N GLY A 306 14.64 23.51 17.34
CA GLY A 306 14.89 23.15 18.74
C GLY A 306 13.99 22.03 19.28
N LYS A 307 13.01 21.52 18.50
CA LYS A 307 12.14 20.41 18.88
C LYS A 307 12.59 19.12 18.22
N LYS A 308 12.31 17.99 18.88
CA LYS A 308 12.41 16.67 18.25
C LYS A 308 11.42 16.59 17.09
N ALA A 309 11.86 16.02 15.98
CA ALA A 309 11.05 15.86 14.79
C ALA A 309 10.91 14.39 14.40
N VAL A 310 9.80 14.06 13.75
CA VAL A 310 9.60 12.77 13.11
C VAL A 310 10.67 12.57 12.05
N ALA A 311 11.25 11.37 12.04
CA ALA A 311 12.28 10.96 11.12
C ALA A 311 12.26 9.45 10.92
N TYR A 312 12.83 8.98 9.79
CA TYR A 312 13.08 7.59 9.43
C TYR A 312 12.19 6.54 10.09
N ASP A 313 12.56 6.05 11.27
CA ASP A 313 11.90 4.94 11.95
C ASP A 313 10.51 5.30 12.48
N VAL A 314 10.32 6.48 13.07
CA VAL A 314 8.98 6.96 13.45
C VAL A 314 8.17 7.27 12.20
N ALA A 315 8.78 7.87 11.17
CA ALA A 315 8.10 8.17 9.90
C ALA A 315 7.56 6.90 9.24
N ALA A 316 8.35 5.81 9.21
CA ALA A 316 7.99 4.53 8.62
C ALA A 316 6.82 3.81 9.31
N TRP A 317 6.47 4.20 10.54
CA TRP A 317 5.28 3.71 11.27
C TRP A 317 4.15 4.74 11.32
N ALA A 318 4.45 6.01 11.05
CA ALA A 318 3.46 7.08 11.01
C ALA A 318 2.73 7.07 9.67
N ASP A 319 3.47 7.10 8.55
CA ASP A 319 2.93 7.18 7.19
C ASP A 319 2.90 5.81 6.51
N LEU A 320 1.73 5.18 6.51
CA LEU A 320 1.54 3.82 6.02
C LEU A 320 0.72 3.82 4.74
N TRP A 321 1.21 3.06 3.77
CA TRP A 321 0.57 2.85 2.48
C TRP A 321 0.50 1.36 2.13
N PHE A 322 -0.53 1.00 1.36
CA PHE A 322 -0.53 -0.20 0.54
C PHE A 322 -0.69 0.15 -0.94
N TYR A 323 -0.16 -0.70 -1.79
CA TYR A 323 -0.23 -0.57 -3.24
C TYR A 323 -0.54 -1.91 -3.88
N SER A 324 -1.39 -1.91 -4.90
CA SER A 324 -1.68 -3.11 -5.69
C SER A 324 -0.99 -3.05 -7.05
N ASN A 325 -0.63 -4.21 -7.59
CA ASN A 325 -0.38 -4.31 -9.01
C ASN A 325 -1.66 -3.96 -9.81
N PRO A 326 -1.51 -3.52 -11.08
CA PRO A 326 -2.65 -3.18 -11.91
C PRO A 326 -3.45 -4.42 -12.35
N VAL A 327 -4.74 -4.24 -12.57
CA VAL A 327 -5.56 -5.07 -13.47
C VAL A 327 -5.66 -4.35 -14.80
N TYR A 328 -5.41 -5.06 -15.90
CA TYR A 328 -5.47 -4.49 -17.24
C TYR A 328 -6.83 -4.75 -17.88
N ILE A 329 -7.29 -3.80 -18.69
CA ILE A 329 -8.50 -3.88 -19.50
C ILE A 329 -8.08 -3.63 -20.93
N GLN A 330 -8.20 -4.65 -21.78
CA GLN A 330 -7.93 -4.56 -23.21
C GLN A 330 -9.26 -4.39 -23.94
N VAL A 331 -9.39 -3.28 -24.67
CA VAL A 331 -10.55 -3.06 -25.54
C VAL A 331 -10.26 -3.69 -26.92
N THR A 332 -11.17 -4.51 -27.43
CA THR A 332 -11.04 -5.11 -28.76
C THR A 332 -10.96 -4.02 -29.83
N GLY A 333 -9.98 -4.11 -30.73
CA GLY A 333 -9.73 -3.09 -31.76
C GLY A 333 -8.96 -1.85 -31.27
N SER A 334 -8.62 -1.80 -29.97
CA SER A 334 -7.71 -0.80 -29.39
C SER A 334 -6.30 -1.40 -29.21
N VAL A 335 -5.43 -0.70 -28.48
CA VAL A 335 -4.09 -1.14 -28.12
C VAL A 335 -4.12 -2.47 -27.35
N ALA A 336 -3.33 -3.45 -27.81
CA ALA A 336 -3.17 -4.73 -27.13
C ALA A 336 -2.41 -4.55 -25.80
N VAL A 337 -2.82 -5.30 -24.78
CA VAL A 337 -2.18 -5.26 -23.45
C VAL A 337 -1.45 -6.57 -23.19
N GLN A 338 -0.19 -6.48 -22.76
CA GLN A 338 0.58 -7.60 -22.25
C GLN A 338 0.28 -7.78 -20.75
N GLY A 339 -0.96 -8.17 -20.44
CA GLY A 339 -1.28 -8.76 -19.15
C GLY A 339 -1.05 -10.26 -19.20
N VAL A 340 -0.85 -10.89 -18.04
CA VAL A 340 -0.85 -12.34 -17.94
C VAL A 340 -2.23 -12.84 -18.43
N ASP A 341 -2.24 -13.67 -19.47
CA ASP A 341 -3.48 -14.27 -19.92
C ASP A 341 -3.94 -15.30 -18.89
N SER A 342 -5.16 -15.16 -18.38
CA SER A 342 -5.77 -16.07 -17.41
C SER A 342 -5.72 -17.53 -17.90
N ALA A 343 -5.71 -17.75 -19.23
CA ALA A 343 -5.60 -19.07 -19.84
C ALA A 343 -4.18 -19.69 -19.76
N VAL A 344 -3.12 -18.89 -19.74
CA VAL A 344 -1.72 -19.38 -19.81
C VAL A 344 -1.23 -19.91 -18.46
N TYR A 345 -1.78 -19.46 -17.33
CA TYR A 345 -1.48 -20.03 -16.01
C TYR A 345 -2.51 -21.07 -15.53
N ALA A 346 -3.64 -21.23 -16.24
CA ALA A 346 -4.60 -22.31 -15.98
C ALA A 346 -4.05 -23.72 -16.34
N THR A 347 -2.92 -23.79 -17.04
CA THR A 347 -2.24 -25.04 -17.43
C THR A 347 -1.20 -25.52 -16.42
N ALA A 348 -0.87 -24.73 -15.40
CA ALA A 348 -0.16 -25.22 -14.21
C ALA A 348 -1.13 -25.99 -13.28
N LYS A 349 -1.91 -26.92 -13.84
CA LYS A 349 -2.69 -27.91 -13.10
C LYS A 349 -1.77 -29.09 -12.77
N PRO A 350 -1.44 -29.36 -11.50
CA PRO A 350 -1.05 -30.72 -11.15
C PRO A 350 -2.28 -31.61 -11.38
N ALA A 351 -2.21 -32.45 -12.40
CA ALA A 351 -3.13 -33.55 -12.58
C ALA A 351 -2.99 -34.50 -11.39
N THR A 352 -3.86 -34.37 -10.39
CA THR A 352 -4.43 -35.45 -9.56
C THR A 352 -5.25 -34.83 -8.42
N GLN A 353 -6.57 -34.74 -8.62
CA GLN A 353 -7.49 -34.71 -7.49
C GLN A 353 -7.48 -36.10 -6.85
N VAL A 354 -6.82 -36.26 -5.70
CA VAL A 354 -7.16 -37.34 -4.78
C VAL A 354 -8.23 -36.78 -3.85
N ALA A 355 -9.47 -37.22 -4.05
CA ALA A 355 -10.59 -36.92 -3.17
C ALA A 355 -10.21 -37.23 -1.71
N ARG A 356 -10.03 -36.19 -0.90
CA ARG A 356 -9.81 -36.37 0.55
C ARG A 356 -11.17 -36.61 1.20
N LYS A 357 -11.38 -37.86 1.60
CA LYS A 357 -12.45 -38.32 2.48
C LYS A 357 -12.51 -37.43 3.73
N ALA A 358 -13.68 -36.90 4.05
CA ALA A 358 -13.91 -36.10 5.25
C ALA A 358 -13.42 -36.85 6.50
N ARG A 359 -12.56 -36.22 7.32
CA ARG A 359 -12.18 -36.78 8.62
C ARG A 359 -13.27 -36.42 9.64
N PRO A 360 -13.80 -37.38 10.42
CA PRO A 360 -14.77 -37.07 11.46
C PRO A 360 -14.11 -36.32 12.62
N ALA A 361 -14.91 -35.48 13.27
CA ALA A 361 -14.54 -34.70 14.43
C ALA A 361 -14.25 -35.60 15.65
N GLY A 362 -13.21 -35.25 16.40
CA GLY A 362 -12.95 -35.76 17.75
C GLY A 362 -11.77 -36.71 17.86
N GLN A 363 -10.64 -36.19 18.33
CA GLN A 363 -9.82 -36.78 19.39
C GLN A 363 -8.59 -35.90 19.63
N TYR A 364 -8.66 -35.07 20.69
CA TYR A 364 -7.48 -34.48 21.30
C TYR A 364 -6.80 -35.57 22.14
N LYS A 365 -5.51 -35.83 21.91
CA LYS A 365 -4.64 -36.49 22.88
C LYS A 365 -3.47 -35.57 23.19
N LEU A 366 -3.43 -35.11 24.44
CA LEU A 366 -2.27 -34.50 25.06
C LEU A 366 -1.10 -35.49 25.03
N ALA A 367 0.06 -35.06 24.56
CA ALA A 367 1.30 -35.81 24.68
C ALA A 367 2.10 -35.29 25.88
N THR A 368 2.30 -36.19 26.84
CA THR A 368 3.08 -36.03 28.07
C THR A 368 4.56 -35.88 27.76
N VAL A 369 5.24 -35.02 28.52
CA VAL A 369 6.69 -34.79 28.50
C VAL A 369 7.41 -36.01 29.08
N ALA A 370 8.41 -36.53 28.37
CA ALA A 370 9.37 -37.49 28.91
C ALA A 370 10.78 -36.88 28.83
N SER A 371 11.39 -36.73 30.00
CA SER A 371 12.77 -36.36 30.26
C SER A 371 13.76 -37.37 29.68
N LEU A 372 14.91 -36.90 29.19
CA LEU A 372 16.10 -37.73 29.04
C LEU A 372 17.29 -37.02 29.70
N SER A 373 17.68 -37.57 30.84
CA SER A 373 19.02 -37.52 31.41
C SER A 373 19.89 -38.57 30.71
N ASN A 374 21.03 -38.15 30.18
CA ASN A 374 22.36 -38.71 30.44
C ASN A 374 23.41 -37.81 29.80
#